data_AF-A0A3C0E138-F1
#
_entry.id   AF-A0A3C0E138-F1
#
_cell.length_a   1.000
_cell.length_b   1.000
_cell.length_c   1.000
_cell.angle_alpha   90.00
_cell.angle_beta   90.00
_cell.angle_gamma   90.00
#
_symmetry.space_group_name_H-M   'P 1'
#
loop_
_entity.id
_entity.type
_entity.pdbx_description
1 polymer ?
#
loop_
_entity_poly.entity_id
_entity_poly.type
_entity_poly.pdbx_seq_one_letter_code
_entity_poly.pdbx_strand_id
1 'polypeptide(L)'
;VIFGGGVAFMASLAVLLSSALFWAPNPTHRALLHLSSRPWMSRWADKVGAFAGDLKVASRGLRGLPWTTWCAAACATTLSWTARFLTLNAVLLAFVAPMLDWTEVSQFDVWARQLSLWTVMLISPTPGSAGLAEFALPTFLSGVLPLVLAPAAWTALVLVWRLLTYHLYVLLGAVTLPVWLKQTGAPSRTFRNP
;
A
#
# COMPACT_ATOMS: atom_id res chain seq x y z
N VAL A 1 -20.22 5.30 -8.83
CA VAL A 1 -19.45 4.90 -10.03
C VAL A 1 -17.95 4.88 -9.77
N ILE A 2 -17.33 5.97 -9.32
CA ILE A 2 -15.87 6.07 -9.08
C ILE A 2 -15.35 5.00 -8.09
N PHE A 3 -16.04 4.82 -6.95
CA PHE A 3 -15.67 3.79 -5.96
C PHE A 3 -15.70 2.37 -6.54
N GLY A 4 -16.81 1.98 -7.17
CA GLY A 4 -16.94 0.65 -7.78
C GLY A 4 -15.93 0.40 -8.90
N GLY A 5 -15.63 1.41 -9.72
CA GLY A 5 -14.61 1.32 -10.76
C GLY A 5 -13.20 1.10 -10.18
N GLY A 6 -12.85 1.83 -9.12
CA GLY A 6 -11.56 1.64 -8.45
C GLY A 6 -11.44 0.28 -7.75
N VAL A 7 -12.51 -0.20 -7.11
CA VAL A 7 -12.54 -1.55 -6.53
C VAL A 7 -12.39 -2.62 -7.61
N ALA A 8 -13.09 -2.49 -8.73
CA ALA A 8 -12.96 -3.42 -9.84
C ALA A 8 -11.54 -3.44 -10.44
N PHE A 9 -10.90 -2.27 -10.59
CA PHE A 9 -9.52 -2.17 -11.03
C PHE A 9 -8.52 -2.80 -10.04
N MET A 10 -8.68 -2.56 -8.74
CA MET A 10 -7.86 -3.19 -7.71
C MET A 10 -8.03 -4.72 -7.70
N ALA A 11 -9.28 -5.19 -7.78
CA ALA A 11 -9.57 -6.62 -7.81
C ALA A 11 -8.98 -7.28 -9.05
N SER A 12 -9.09 -6.66 -10.23
CA SER A 12 -8.51 -7.19 -11.47
C SER A 12 -6.99 -7.23 -11.41
N LEU A 13 -6.34 -6.19 -10.88
CA LEU A 13 -4.90 -6.17 -10.65
C LEU A 13 -4.47 -7.26 -9.66
N ALA A 14 -5.18 -7.41 -8.55
CA ALA A 14 -4.89 -8.43 -7.55
C ALA A 14 -5.02 -9.86 -8.11
N VAL A 15 -6.06 -10.12 -8.90
CA VAL A 15 -6.26 -11.41 -9.58
C VAL A 15 -5.17 -11.63 -10.64
N LEU A 16 -4.80 -10.61 -11.41
CA LEU A 16 -3.73 -10.70 -12.42
C LEU A 16 -2.39 -11.03 -11.76
N LEU A 17 -2.02 -10.31 -10.69
CA LEU A 17 -0.77 -10.55 -9.96
C LEU A 17 -0.78 -11.92 -9.27
N SER A 18 -1.88 -12.28 -8.63
CA SER A 18 -2.02 -13.58 -7.96
C SER A 18 -1.99 -14.73 -8.95
N SER A 19 -2.66 -14.63 -10.10
CA SER A 19 -2.62 -15.68 -11.14
C SER A 19 -1.23 -15.81 -11.77
N ALA A 20 -0.56 -14.68 -12.04
CA ALA A 20 0.82 -14.65 -12.52
C ALA A 20 1.79 -15.34 -11.54
N LEU A 21 1.57 -15.17 -10.23
CA LEU A 21 2.40 -15.72 -9.17
C LEU A 21 2.05 -17.18 -8.81
N PHE A 22 0.77 -17.57 -8.71
CA PHE A 22 0.33 -18.88 -8.20
C PHE A 22 -0.08 -19.90 -9.25
N TRP A 23 -0.53 -19.49 -10.44
CA TRP A 23 -0.90 -20.43 -11.50
C TRP A 23 0.18 -20.55 -12.56
N ALA A 24 0.83 -19.45 -12.94
CA ALA A 24 1.56 -19.39 -14.20
C ALA A 24 3.00 -18.83 -14.07
N PRO A 25 3.89 -19.41 -13.25
CA PRO A 25 5.18 -18.78 -12.95
C PRO A 25 6.14 -18.84 -14.15
N ASN A 26 6.08 -19.92 -14.92
CA ASN A 26 6.87 -20.10 -16.14
C ASN A 26 6.45 -19.17 -17.29
N PRO A 27 5.15 -19.03 -17.64
CA PRO A 27 4.76 -18.06 -18.65
C PRO A 27 4.97 -16.61 -18.19
N THR A 28 4.78 -16.28 -16.90
CA THR A 28 5.13 -14.94 -16.36
C THR A 28 6.61 -14.64 -16.54
N HIS A 29 7.49 -15.59 -16.18
CA HIS A 29 8.93 -15.48 -16.40
C HIS A 29 9.27 -15.26 -17.88
N ARG A 30 8.67 -16.04 -18.80
CA ARG A 30 8.89 -15.85 -20.24
C ARG A 30 8.36 -14.50 -20.73
N ALA A 31 7.18 -14.07 -20.29
CA ALA A 31 6.62 -12.77 -20.66
C ALA A 31 7.51 -11.61 -20.22
N LEU A 32 8.07 -11.67 -19.01
CA LEU A 32 9.05 -10.71 -18.51
C LEU A 32 10.31 -10.67 -19.39
N LEU A 33 10.85 -11.83 -19.77
CA LEU A 33 12.01 -11.90 -20.67
C LEU A 33 11.69 -11.36 -22.07
N HIS A 34 10.54 -11.71 -22.64
CA HIS A 34 10.08 -11.19 -23.93
C HIS A 34 9.85 -9.68 -23.91
N LEU A 35 9.36 -9.13 -22.80
CA LEU A 35 9.22 -7.68 -22.66
C LEU A 35 10.59 -7.01 -22.52
N SER A 36 11.54 -7.66 -21.83
CA SER A 36 12.89 -7.17 -21.62
C SER A 36 13.75 -7.15 -22.90
N SER A 37 13.45 -7.99 -23.88
CA SER A 37 14.17 -8.01 -25.17
C SER A 37 13.76 -6.88 -26.11
N ARG A 38 12.74 -6.09 -25.76
CA ARG A 38 12.31 -4.93 -26.55
C ARG A 38 13.36 -3.81 -26.46
N PRO A 39 13.70 -3.11 -27.56
CA PRO A 39 14.85 -2.19 -27.61
C PRO A 39 14.82 -1.04 -26.59
N TRP A 40 13.65 -0.67 -26.07
CA TRP A 40 13.53 0.36 -25.02
C TRP A 40 13.84 -0.16 -23.60
N MET A 41 13.65 -1.47 -23.37
CA MET A 41 13.86 -2.13 -22.08
C MET A 41 15.15 -2.96 -22.02
N SER A 42 15.86 -3.10 -23.14
CA SER A 42 17.11 -3.85 -23.24
C SER A 42 18.18 -3.37 -22.25
N ARG A 43 18.25 -2.06 -21.97
CA ARG A 43 19.13 -1.47 -20.95
C ARG A 43 18.90 -1.99 -19.52
N TRP A 44 17.75 -2.61 -19.25
CA TRP A 44 17.42 -3.19 -17.96
C TRP A 44 17.21 -4.71 -18.03
N ALA A 45 17.53 -5.33 -19.17
CA ALA A 45 17.27 -6.76 -19.40
C ALA A 45 17.90 -7.65 -18.33
N ASP A 46 19.13 -7.38 -17.92
CA ASP A 46 19.81 -8.15 -16.87
C ASP A 46 19.08 -8.07 -15.52
N LYS A 47 18.64 -6.87 -15.13
CA LYS A 47 17.88 -6.66 -13.89
C LYS A 47 16.50 -7.35 -13.96
N VAL A 48 15.84 -7.28 -15.11
CA VAL A 48 14.54 -7.93 -15.32
C VAL A 48 14.69 -9.44 -15.34
N GLY A 49 15.76 -9.97 -15.91
CA GLY A 49 16.08 -11.39 -15.91
C GLY A 49 16.32 -11.92 -14.49
N ALA A 50 17.13 -11.21 -13.69
CA ALA A 50 17.35 -11.53 -12.28
C ALA A 50 16.02 -11.51 -11.50
N PHE A 51 15.23 -10.44 -11.63
CA PHE A 51 13.93 -10.33 -10.98
C PHE A 51 12.95 -11.43 -11.40
N ALA A 52 12.90 -11.79 -12.69
CA ALA A 52 12.04 -12.87 -13.17
C ALA A 52 12.45 -14.22 -12.58
N GLY A 53 13.77 -14.47 -12.45
CA GLY A 53 14.32 -15.64 -11.76
C GLY A 53 13.91 -15.70 -10.29
N ASP A 54 14.12 -14.61 -9.56
CA ASP A 54 13.75 -14.48 -8.15
C ASP A 54 12.25 -14.66 -7.95
N LEU A 55 11.42 -14.08 -8.82
CA LEU A 55 9.97 -14.22 -8.80
C LEU A 55 9.53 -15.68 -8.95
N LYS A 56 10.21 -16.45 -9.79
CA LYS A 56 9.94 -17.88 -9.98
C LYS A 56 10.35 -18.69 -8.74
N VAL A 57 11.47 -18.36 -8.09
CA VAL A 57 11.89 -18.99 -6.83
C VAL A 57 10.90 -18.66 -5.70
N ALA A 58 10.54 -17.39 -5.55
CA ALA A 58 9.55 -16.93 -4.57
C ALA A 58 8.19 -17.60 -4.79
N SER A 59 7.73 -17.71 -6.04
CA SER A 59 6.49 -18.42 -6.39
C SER A 59 6.48 -19.87 -5.91
N ARG A 60 7.58 -20.61 -6.13
CA ARG A 60 7.70 -22.00 -5.65
C ARG A 60 7.67 -22.07 -4.13
N GLY A 61 8.36 -21.16 -3.45
CA GLY A 61 8.36 -21.06 -1.99
C GLY A 61 6.97 -20.80 -1.42
N LEU A 62 6.26 -19.80 -1.97
CA LEU A 62 4.92 -19.42 -1.53
C LEU A 62 3.90 -20.55 -1.72
N ARG A 63 3.95 -21.28 -2.83
CA ARG A 63 3.05 -22.43 -3.08
C ARG A 63 3.28 -23.60 -2.11
N GLY A 64 4.48 -23.73 -1.57
CA GLY A 64 4.81 -24.76 -0.59
C GLY A 64 4.43 -24.42 0.86
N LEU A 65 3.92 -23.20 1.11
CA LEU A 65 3.57 -22.78 2.48
C LEU A 65 2.32 -23.50 3.00
N PRO A 66 2.30 -23.88 4.29
CA PRO A 66 1.14 -24.51 4.89
C PRO A 66 -0.02 -23.53 5.01
N TRP A 67 -1.25 -24.04 5.03
CA TRP A 67 -2.48 -23.25 5.15
C TRP A 67 -2.49 -22.32 6.37
N THR A 68 -1.86 -22.73 7.48
CA THR A 68 -1.72 -21.91 8.69
C THR A 68 -0.97 -20.61 8.44
N THR A 69 0.08 -20.65 7.60
CA THR A 69 0.84 -19.45 7.22
C THR A 69 0.01 -18.53 6.33
N TRP A 70 -0.80 -19.11 5.44
CA TRP A 70 -1.76 -18.35 4.62
C TRP A 70 -2.82 -17.64 5.46
N CYS A 71 -3.43 -18.35 6.42
CA CYS A 71 -4.38 -17.73 7.36
C CYS A 71 -3.72 -16.64 8.19
N ALA A 72 -2.52 -16.88 8.73
CA ALA A 72 -1.80 -15.88 9.50
C ALA A 72 -1.51 -14.63 8.65
N ALA A 73 -1.07 -14.79 7.40
CA ALA A 73 -0.84 -13.69 6.48
C ALA A 73 -2.13 -12.92 6.15
N ALA A 74 -3.24 -13.63 5.91
CA ALA A 74 -4.54 -13.02 5.64
C ALA A 74 -5.08 -12.24 6.84
N CYS A 75 -4.95 -12.78 8.06
CA CYS A 75 -5.34 -12.11 9.29
C CYS A 75 -4.44 -10.90 9.56
N ALA A 76 -3.12 -11.03 9.45
CA ALA A 76 -2.17 -9.94 9.63
C ALA A 76 -2.46 -8.80 8.62
N THR A 77 -2.73 -9.14 7.37
CA THR A 77 -3.10 -8.16 6.34
C THR A 77 -4.40 -7.46 6.71
N THR A 78 -5.47 -8.20 6.95
CA THR A 78 -6.78 -7.63 7.31
C THR A 78 -6.69 -6.74 8.55
N LEU A 79 -6.02 -7.19 9.61
CA LEU A 79 -5.84 -6.39 10.83
C LEU A 79 -4.99 -5.14 10.57
N SER A 80 -3.91 -5.25 9.79
CA SER A 80 -3.07 -4.11 9.44
C SER A 80 -3.85 -3.06 8.63
N TRP A 81 -4.68 -3.47 7.68
CA TRP A 81 -5.53 -2.56 6.89
C TRP A 81 -6.63 -1.93 7.76
N THR A 82 -7.28 -2.72 8.60
CA THR A 82 -8.27 -2.24 9.56
C THR A 82 -7.66 -1.19 10.49
N ALA A 83 -6.51 -1.46 11.12
CA ALA A 83 -5.80 -0.51 11.96
C ALA A 83 -5.44 0.79 11.22
N ARG A 84 -4.98 0.68 9.98
CA ARG A 84 -4.69 1.84 9.12
C ARG A 84 -5.90 2.75 8.93
N PHE A 85 -7.07 2.18 8.62
CA PHE A 85 -8.31 2.98 8.43
C PHE A 85 -8.94 3.45 9.75
N LEU A 86 -8.77 2.69 10.84
CA LEU A 86 -9.20 3.14 12.17
C LEU A 86 -8.32 4.28 12.71
N THR A 87 -7.11 4.48 12.18
CA THR A 87 -6.22 5.55 12.63
C THR A 87 -6.88 6.92 12.50
N LEU A 88 -7.59 7.23 11.40
CA LEU A 88 -8.30 8.51 11.31
C LEU A 88 -9.44 8.61 12.33
N ASN A 89 -10.22 7.53 12.50
CA ASN A 89 -11.30 7.48 13.50
C ASN A 89 -10.76 7.77 14.90
N ALA A 90 -9.63 7.16 15.28
CA ALA A 90 -8.96 7.40 16.54
C ALA A 90 -8.46 8.84 16.68
N VAL A 91 -7.89 9.43 15.61
CA VAL A 91 -7.45 10.84 15.63
C VAL A 91 -8.65 11.78 15.80
N LEU A 92 -9.76 11.54 15.11
CA LEU A 92 -10.99 12.31 15.29
C LEU A 92 -11.52 12.16 16.72
N LEU A 93 -11.53 10.93 17.25
CA LEU A 93 -11.94 10.65 18.62
C LEU A 93 -11.02 11.31 19.67
N ALA A 94 -9.73 11.47 19.38
CA ALA A 94 -8.80 12.07 20.33
C ALA A 94 -8.84 13.61 20.31
N PHE A 95 -8.92 14.23 19.12
CA PHE A 95 -8.69 15.67 18.96
C PHE A 95 -9.95 16.46 18.62
N VAL A 96 -10.90 15.85 17.91
CA VAL A 96 -12.14 16.53 17.48
C VAL A 96 -13.26 16.26 18.48
N ALA A 97 -13.24 15.09 19.11
CA ALA A 97 -14.22 14.69 20.10
C ALA A 97 -14.45 15.69 21.25
N PRO A 98 -13.41 16.28 21.85
CA PRO A 98 -13.59 17.20 22.96
C PRO A 98 -14.07 18.58 22.51
N MET A 99 -14.01 18.88 21.20
CA MET A 99 -14.35 20.18 20.62
C MET A 99 -15.77 20.22 20.05
N LEU A 100 -16.45 19.08 19.97
CA LEU A 100 -17.75 18.91 19.32
C LEU A 100 -18.67 18.08 20.21
N ASP A 101 -19.86 18.59 20.53
CA ASP A 101 -20.92 17.79 21.12
C ASP A 101 -21.29 16.69 20.11
N TRP A 102 -21.09 15.42 20.50
CA TRP A 102 -20.99 14.23 19.62
C TRP A 102 -22.25 13.80 18.87
N THR A 103 -23.24 14.65 18.71
CA THR A 103 -24.61 14.19 18.49
C THR A 103 -24.86 13.57 17.10
N GLU A 104 -23.99 13.75 16.10
CA GLU A 104 -24.29 13.39 14.70
C GLU A 104 -23.16 12.68 13.91
N VAL A 105 -22.00 12.39 14.51
CA VAL A 105 -20.84 11.85 13.74
C VAL A 105 -20.74 10.32 13.83
N SER A 106 -21.36 9.62 12.89
CA SER A 106 -21.21 8.16 12.72
C SER A 106 -19.75 7.78 12.40
N GLN A 107 -19.10 7.05 13.31
CA GLN A 107 -17.73 6.54 13.10
C GLN A 107 -17.66 5.56 11.91
N PHE A 108 -18.75 4.83 11.67
CA PHE A 108 -18.85 3.96 10.51
C PHE A 108 -18.81 4.74 9.19
N ASP A 109 -19.41 5.93 9.15
CA ASP A 109 -19.42 6.79 7.95
C ASP A 109 -18.04 7.37 7.66
N VAL A 110 -17.29 7.75 8.70
CA VAL A 110 -15.89 8.16 8.57
C VAL A 110 -15.06 7.02 7.97
N TRP A 111 -15.24 5.80 8.48
CA TRP A 111 -14.53 4.63 7.98
C TRP A 111 -14.89 4.28 6.52
N ALA A 112 -16.17 4.36 6.13
CA ALA A 112 -16.60 4.16 4.75
C ALA A 112 -16.03 5.21 3.78
N ARG A 113 -15.97 6.48 4.23
CA ARG A 113 -15.37 7.58 3.46
C ARG A 113 -13.85 7.43 3.34
N GLN A 114 -13.17 6.94 4.39
CA GLN A 114 -11.75 6.58 4.35
C GLN A 114 -11.46 5.51 3.28
N LEU A 115 -12.27 4.44 3.21
CA LEU A 115 -12.13 3.41 2.18
C LEU A 115 -12.29 3.98 0.76
N SER A 116 -13.29 4.86 0.60
CA SER A 116 -13.57 5.51 -0.68
C SER A 116 -12.46 6.45 -1.11
N LEU A 117 -11.96 7.27 -0.18
CA LEU A 117 -10.85 8.18 -0.41
C LEU A 117 -9.58 7.41 -0.80
N TRP A 118 -9.31 6.28 -0.14
CA TRP A 118 -8.12 5.48 -0.41
C TRP A 118 -8.15 4.86 -1.82
N THR A 119 -9.33 4.48 -2.28
CA THR A 119 -9.55 4.02 -3.66
C THR A 119 -9.16 5.10 -4.68
N VAL A 120 -9.52 6.36 -4.43
CA VAL A 120 -9.13 7.49 -5.29
C VAL A 120 -7.62 7.75 -5.22
N MET A 121 -7.04 7.69 -4.02
CA MET A 121 -5.61 7.91 -3.83
C MET A 121 -4.74 6.88 -4.57
N LEU A 122 -5.20 5.63 -4.69
CA LEU A 122 -4.50 4.57 -5.42
C LEU A 122 -4.48 4.75 -6.94
N ILE A 123 -5.52 5.37 -7.49
CA ILE A 123 -5.59 5.65 -8.94
C ILE A 123 -4.64 6.80 -9.30
N SER A 124 -4.32 7.66 -8.32
CA SER A 124 -3.41 8.78 -8.52
C SER A 124 -1.99 8.29 -8.84
N PRO A 125 -1.38 8.72 -9.95
CA PRO A 125 0.00 8.36 -10.30
C PRO A 125 1.06 9.07 -9.43
N THR A 126 0.64 9.89 -8.46
CA THR A 126 1.57 10.64 -7.60
C THR A 126 2.10 9.77 -6.46
N PRO A 127 3.44 9.62 -6.31
CA PRO A 127 4.02 8.84 -5.22
C PRO A 127 3.60 9.44 -3.87
N GLY A 128 2.92 8.65 -3.05
CA GLY A 128 2.38 9.07 -1.74
C GLY A 128 1.06 9.83 -1.77
N SER A 129 0.54 10.20 -2.95
CA SER A 129 -0.72 10.94 -3.13
C SER A 129 -0.81 12.24 -2.31
N ALA A 130 0.33 12.88 -2.01
CA ALA A 130 0.42 13.97 -1.02
C ALA A 130 -0.56 15.11 -1.33
N GLY A 131 -0.44 15.73 -2.52
CA GLY A 131 -1.32 16.83 -2.93
C GLY A 131 -2.79 16.41 -3.07
N LEU A 132 -3.07 15.29 -3.75
CA LEU A 132 -4.46 14.86 -3.98
C LEU A 132 -5.18 14.50 -2.67
N ALA A 133 -4.46 13.97 -1.68
CA ALA A 133 -5.03 13.63 -0.39
C ALA A 133 -5.39 14.82 0.49
N GLU A 134 -4.55 15.86 0.48
CA GLU A 134 -4.79 17.08 1.27
C GLU A 134 -6.05 17.79 0.77
N PHE A 135 -6.29 17.78 -0.54
CA PHE A 135 -7.51 18.33 -1.13
C PHE A 135 -8.73 17.40 -1.02
N ALA A 136 -8.52 16.09 -1.16
CA ALA A 136 -9.64 15.13 -1.17
C ALA A 136 -10.17 14.83 0.24
N LEU A 137 -9.34 14.83 1.29
CA LEU A 137 -9.81 14.48 2.65
C LEU A 137 -10.90 15.45 3.18
N PRO A 138 -10.72 16.78 3.13
CA PRO A 138 -11.78 17.72 3.55
C PRO A 138 -13.03 17.57 2.69
N THR A 139 -12.87 17.33 1.38
CA THR A 139 -13.99 17.14 0.44
C THR A 139 -14.81 15.88 0.76
N PHE A 140 -14.15 14.79 1.16
CA PHE A 140 -14.81 13.54 1.54
C PHE A 140 -15.42 13.59 2.95
N LEU A 141 -14.91 14.42 3.86
CA LEU A 141 -15.37 14.53 5.25
C LEU A 141 -16.31 15.72 5.53
N SER A 142 -16.46 16.65 4.59
CA SER A 142 -17.30 17.86 4.71
C SER A 142 -18.77 17.60 5.05
N GLY A 143 -19.28 16.40 4.77
CA GLY A 143 -20.65 15.99 5.10
C GLY A 143 -20.79 15.21 6.40
N VAL A 144 -19.71 14.98 7.15
CA VAL A 144 -19.71 14.19 8.42
C VAL A 144 -19.15 15.00 9.58
N LEU A 145 -18.16 15.86 9.32
CA LEU A 145 -17.69 16.83 10.28
C LEU A 145 -18.36 18.16 9.99
N PRO A 146 -18.88 18.89 11.00
CA PRO A 146 -19.49 20.18 10.76
C PRO A 146 -18.48 21.10 10.09
N LEU A 147 -18.97 21.83 9.08
CA LEU A 147 -18.21 22.77 8.25
C LEU A 147 -17.57 23.93 9.05
N VAL A 148 -17.73 23.94 10.38
CA VAL A 148 -17.30 24.97 11.34
C VAL A 148 -15.85 24.77 11.79
N LEU A 149 -15.21 23.64 11.47
CA LEU A 149 -13.78 23.48 11.77
C LEU A 149 -12.97 24.53 10.99
N ALA A 150 -12.23 25.38 11.71
CA ALA A 150 -11.35 26.39 11.12
C ALA A 150 -10.36 25.74 10.13
N PRO A 151 -9.96 26.42 9.04
CA PRO A 151 -9.01 25.87 8.07
C PRO A 151 -7.74 25.30 8.70
N ALA A 152 -7.25 25.93 9.78
CA ALA A 152 -6.10 25.46 10.54
C ALA A 152 -6.31 24.08 11.20
N ALA A 153 -7.52 23.81 11.69
CA ALA A 153 -7.87 22.52 12.31
C ALA A 153 -7.90 21.39 11.27
N TRP A 154 -8.41 21.66 10.06
CA TRP A 154 -8.35 20.71 8.94
C TRP A 154 -6.92 20.38 8.53
N THR A 155 -6.06 21.40 8.39
CA THR A 155 -4.65 21.19 8.08
C THR A 155 -3.95 20.37 9.17
N ALA A 156 -4.16 20.71 10.45
CA ALA A 156 -3.59 19.95 11.56
C ALA A 156 -4.04 18.49 11.56
N LEU A 157 -5.33 18.23 11.35
CA LEU A 157 -5.89 16.88 11.28
C LEU A 157 -5.26 16.06 10.14
N VAL A 158 -5.17 16.64 8.94
CA VAL A 158 -4.55 15.99 7.78
C VAL A 158 -3.08 15.67 8.07
N LEU A 159 -2.33 16.62 8.64
CA LEU A 159 -0.92 16.45 8.98
C LEU A 159 -0.71 15.36 10.04
N VAL A 160 -1.49 15.34 11.12
CA VAL A 160 -1.41 14.30 12.15
C VAL A 160 -1.73 12.92 11.57
N TRP A 161 -2.81 12.83 10.79
CA TRP A 161 -3.18 11.57 10.13
C TRP A 161 -2.09 11.10 9.16
N ARG A 162 -1.52 12.00 8.36
CA ARG A 162 -0.41 11.71 7.44
C ARG A 162 0.88 11.36 8.17
N LEU A 163 1.16 11.97 9.31
CA LEU A 163 2.33 11.67 10.12
C LEU A 163 2.27 10.21 10.58
N LEU A 164 1.13 9.82 11.17
CA LEU A 164 0.89 8.49 11.71
C LEU A 164 0.80 7.40 10.62
N THR A 165 0.19 7.70 9.48
CA THR A 165 -0.10 6.68 8.44
C THR A 165 0.92 6.59 7.30
N TYR A 166 1.82 7.57 7.17
CA TYR A 166 2.75 7.63 6.05
C TYR A 166 4.16 8.07 6.47
N HIS A 167 4.30 9.24 7.08
CA HIS A 167 5.64 9.82 7.28
C HIS A 167 6.48 9.02 8.29
N LEU A 168 5.88 8.47 9.35
CA LEU A 168 6.59 7.58 10.27
C LEU A 168 7.15 6.33 9.56
N TYR A 169 6.37 5.72 8.67
CA TYR A 169 6.82 4.55 7.90
C TYR A 169 7.97 4.89 6.95
N VAL A 170 7.90 6.04 6.27
CA VAL A 170 8.98 6.50 5.38
C VAL A 170 10.25 6.80 6.17
N LEU A 171 10.14 7.45 7.32
CA LEU A 171 11.28 7.75 8.18
C LEU A 171 11.97 6.47 8.67
N LEU A 172 11.19 5.52 9.18
CA LEU A 172 11.70 4.22 9.61
C LEU A 172 12.32 3.44 8.45
N GLY A 173 11.68 3.46 7.27
CA GLY A 173 12.23 2.85 6.05
C GLY A 173 13.57 3.46 5.64
N ALA A 174 13.69 4.80 5.67
CA ALA A 174 14.92 5.50 5.31
C ALA A 174 16.10 5.17 6.25
N VAL A 175 15.82 4.91 7.53
CA VAL A 175 16.84 4.52 8.52
C VAL A 175 17.18 3.03 8.43
N THR A 176 16.19 2.16 8.26
CA THR A 176 16.38 0.70 8.30
C THR A 176 16.94 0.13 7.00
N LEU A 177 16.53 0.64 5.84
CA LEU A 177 16.97 0.19 4.52
C LEU A 177 18.50 0.20 4.34
N PRO A 178 19.25 1.28 4.66
CA PRO A 178 20.70 1.29 4.47
C PRO A 178 21.42 0.31 5.41
N VAL A 179 20.89 0.09 6.62
CA VAL A 179 21.46 -0.88 7.56
C VAL A 179 21.28 -2.30 7.03
N TRP A 180 20.08 -2.63 6.55
CA TRP A 180 19.79 -3.93 5.98
C TRP A 180 20.61 -4.19 4.69
N LEU A 181 20.70 -3.21 3.80
CA LEU A 181 21.49 -3.32 2.56
C LEU A 181 22.98 -3.58 2.82
N LYS A 182 23.55 -2.98 3.88
CA LYS A 182 24.93 -3.26 4.28
C LYS A 182 25.14 -4.71 4.72
N GLN A 183 24.12 -5.34 5.31
CA GLN A 183 24.19 -6.71 5.80
C GLN A 183 23.96 -7.75 4.69
N THR A 184 23.08 -7.45 3.72
CA THR A 184 22.70 -8.39 2.66
C THR A 184 23.40 -8.17 1.32
N GLY A 185 24.03 -7.00 1.11
CA GLY A 185 24.67 -6.62 -0.14
C GLY A 185 26.09 -7.14 -0.36
N ALA A 186 26.64 -7.95 0.56
CA ALA A 186 27.94 -8.58 0.32
C ALA A 186 27.83 -9.57 -0.86
N PRO A 187 28.68 -9.45 -1.90
CA PRO A 187 28.62 -10.36 -3.05
C PRO A 187 28.84 -11.78 -2.56
N SER A 188 27.99 -12.71 -3.01
CA SER A 188 28.16 -14.13 -2.75
C SER A 188 29.56 -14.52 -3.20
N ARG A 189 30.44 -14.81 -2.23
CA ARG A 189 31.74 -15.42 -2.52
C ARG A 189 31.42 -16.72 -3.26
N THR A 190 31.80 -16.77 -4.53
CA THR A 190 31.77 -17.96 -5.35
C THR A 190 32.43 -19.09 -4.58
N PHE A 191 31.65 -20.10 -4.21
CA PHE A 191 32.17 -21.35 -3.68
C PHE A 191 33.06 -21.95 -4.77
N ARG A 192 34.37 -21.79 -4.63
CA ARG A 192 35.37 -22.47 -5.44
C ARG A 192 35.39 -23.90 -4.91
N ASN A 193 34.73 -24.81 -5.62
CA ASN A 193 34.83 -26.23 -5.32
C ASN A 193 36.29 -26.69 -5.46
N PRO A 194 36.78 -27.57 -4.56
CA PRO A 194 38.08 -28.20 -4.68
C PRO A 194 38.17 -29.14 -5.89
#